data_AF-W5LU66-F1
#
_entry.id   AF-W5LU66-F1
#
_cell.length_a   1.000
_cell.length_b   1.000
_cell.length_c   1.000
_cell.angle_alpha   90.00
_cell.angle_beta   90.00
_cell.angle_gamma   90.00
#
_symmetry.space_group_name_H-M   'P 1'
#
loop_
_entity.id
_entity.type
_entity.pdbx_description
1 polymer ?
#
loop_
_entity_poly.entity_id
_entity_poly.type
_entity_poly.pdbx_seq_one_letter_code
_entity_poly.pdbx_strand_id
1 'polypeptide(L)'
;MAPNCSNLSSPTRSLVFASLYSVVFVAGLVLNFLAAWVFFQICSKKKTFMLYLRNMVAADLLMTLTLPVTILTEAGVGPWWLPVLACRCTAVIFYTCMYANILFLGLVALDRYLKIVRPFGGKCGDCLYSYSFTLAMAAMVWVAMIAISLPNAILTNKEPTEGTAHTCKCLKSDLGIGWHGVVVYTNIVIFFTVLITLVTCYVSIFKHILLSSAQFVNGGPAGQRDSKSGHNILVLLVVFFICFVPYHLWRVPFTFSQTHNPYSKEVANILLDGKKATLFLSSCNVCLDPIIYSLMCKSFRGKLAQTLGLKSLIQKTIYSPVSERKQIVMRFKENGSSSSSS
;
A
#
# COMPACT_ATOMS: atom_id res chain seq x y z
N MET A 1 -4.05 -37.01 7.59
CA MET A 1 -2.90 -37.11 6.66
C MET A 1 -1.80 -36.17 7.14
N ALA A 2 -0.59 -36.68 7.37
CA ALA A 2 0.55 -35.85 7.76
C ALA A 2 0.94 -34.90 6.61
N PRO A 3 1.32 -33.64 6.88
CA PRO A 3 1.79 -32.74 5.83
C PRO A 3 3.08 -33.29 5.21
N ASN A 4 3.19 -33.25 3.88
CA ASN A 4 4.44 -33.58 3.20
C ASN A 4 5.46 -32.47 3.51
N CYS A 5 6.49 -32.78 4.29
CA CYS A 5 7.50 -31.83 4.77
C CYS A 5 8.79 -31.85 3.94
N SER A 6 8.76 -32.39 2.71
CA SER A 6 9.95 -32.43 1.85
C SER A 6 10.32 -31.05 1.32
N ASN A 7 11.60 -30.70 1.42
CA ASN A 7 12.15 -29.44 0.91
C ASN A 7 12.01 -29.41 -0.62
N LEU A 8 11.16 -28.52 -1.11
CA LEU A 8 10.80 -28.44 -2.53
C LEU A 8 11.58 -27.31 -3.26
N SER A 9 12.56 -26.69 -2.61
CA SER A 9 13.30 -25.52 -3.12
C SER A 9 14.55 -25.88 -3.92
N SER A 10 14.65 -25.38 -5.16
CA SER A 10 15.89 -25.41 -5.93
C SER A 10 16.85 -24.28 -5.49
N PRO A 11 18.17 -24.53 -5.38
CA PRO A 11 19.14 -23.53 -4.90
C PRO A 11 19.18 -22.24 -5.74
N THR A 12 19.10 -22.38 -7.07
CA THR A 12 19.14 -21.24 -8.00
C THR A 12 17.94 -20.31 -7.82
N ARG A 13 16.74 -20.87 -7.62
CA ARG A 13 15.50 -20.11 -7.41
C ARG A 13 15.52 -19.35 -6.10
N SER A 14 16.04 -20.00 -5.07
CA SER A 14 16.29 -19.43 -3.75
C SER A 14 17.17 -18.16 -3.81
N LEU A 15 18.25 -18.20 -4.58
CA LEU A 15 19.16 -17.05 -4.74
C LEU A 15 18.53 -15.88 -5.51
N VAL A 16 17.72 -16.16 -6.53
CA VAL A 16 17.01 -15.12 -7.30
C VAL A 16 16.04 -14.35 -6.38
N PHE A 17 15.20 -15.03 -5.61
CA PHE A 17 14.28 -14.37 -4.69
C PHE A 17 15.01 -13.60 -3.59
N ALA A 18 16.09 -14.14 -3.03
CA ALA A 18 16.91 -13.42 -2.06
C ALA A 18 17.48 -12.10 -2.64
N SER A 19 17.97 -12.13 -3.87
CA SER A 19 18.49 -10.95 -4.57
C SER A 19 17.39 -9.91 -4.81
N LEU A 20 16.23 -10.35 -5.29
CA LEU A 20 15.07 -9.50 -5.53
C LEU A 20 14.55 -8.84 -4.24
N TYR A 21 14.41 -9.59 -3.15
CA TYR A 21 14.03 -9.04 -1.86
C TYR A 21 15.07 -8.08 -1.30
N SER A 22 16.36 -8.28 -1.59
CA SER A 22 17.44 -7.35 -1.18
C SER A 22 17.28 -5.98 -1.84
N VAL A 23 16.94 -5.94 -3.13
CA VAL A 23 16.64 -4.68 -3.83
C VAL A 23 15.43 -3.98 -3.20
N VAL A 24 14.35 -4.72 -2.95
CA VAL A 24 13.14 -4.18 -2.30
C VAL A 24 13.44 -3.69 -0.89
N PHE A 25 14.28 -4.39 -0.12
CA PHE A 25 14.67 -3.98 1.22
C PHE A 25 15.41 -2.63 1.21
N VAL A 26 16.44 -2.49 0.37
CA VAL A 26 17.22 -1.24 0.30
C VAL A 26 16.33 -0.08 -0.17
N ALA A 27 15.58 -0.28 -1.26
CA ALA A 27 14.69 0.76 -1.79
C ALA A 27 13.57 1.11 -0.80
N GLY A 28 12.92 0.10 -0.23
CA GLY A 28 11.84 0.26 0.75
C GLY A 28 12.30 1.00 2.00
N LEU A 29 13.48 0.68 2.52
CA LEU A 29 14.03 1.33 3.71
C LEU A 29 14.29 2.82 3.45
N VAL A 30 14.97 3.14 2.34
CA VAL A 30 15.28 4.52 1.97
C VAL A 30 14.00 5.33 1.73
N LEU A 31 13.08 4.80 0.91
CA LEU A 31 11.87 5.52 0.51
C LEU A 31 10.91 5.71 1.68
N ASN A 32 10.69 4.69 2.53
CA ASN A 32 9.78 4.80 3.66
C ASN A 32 10.37 5.60 4.82
N PHE A 33 11.68 5.54 5.06
CA PHE A 33 12.32 6.41 6.05
C PHE A 33 12.22 7.88 5.63
N LEU A 34 12.47 8.19 4.35
CA LEU A 34 12.28 9.52 3.80
C LEU A 34 10.82 9.97 3.90
N ALA A 35 9.86 9.09 3.60
CA ALA A 35 8.44 9.38 3.73
C ALA A 35 8.06 9.69 5.18
N ALA A 36 8.49 8.86 6.12
CA ALA A 36 8.29 9.05 7.56
C ALA A 36 8.84 10.41 7.99
N TRP A 37 10.10 10.71 7.67
CA TRP A 37 10.75 11.98 7.96
C TRP A 37 9.96 13.18 7.45
N VAL A 38 9.51 13.14 6.19
CA VAL A 38 8.68 14.20 5.60
C VAL A 38 7.33 14.33 6.35
N PHE A 39 6.65 13.22 6.69
CA PHE A 39 5.38 13.26 7.40
C PHE A 39 5.49 13.76 8.84
N PHE A 40 6.60 13.53 9.52
CA PHE A 40 6.87 14.07 10.86
C PHE A 40 7.10 15.58 10.82
N GLN A 41 7.71 16.10 9.75
CA GLN A 41 7.90 17.55 9.58
C GLN A 41 6.64 18.30 9.13
N ILE A 42 5.66 17.60 8.55
CA ILE A 42 4.38 18.21 8.20
C ILE A 42 3.53 18.32 9.48
N CYS A 43 3.51 19.51 10.08
CA CYS A 43 2.54 19.87 11.12
C CYS A 43 1.13 19.90 10.52
N SER A 44 0.46 18.74 10.50
CA SER A 44 -0.94 18.65 10.12
C SER A 44 -1.80 18.48 11.34
N LYS A 45 -2.29 19.61 11.85
CA LYS A 45 -3.37 19.64 12.82
C LYS A 45 -4.62 19.05 12.14
N LYS A 46 -4.94 17.79 12.48
CA LYS A 46 -6.27 17.15 12.32
C LYS A 46 -6.77 16.80 10.89
N LYS A 47 -5.91 16.47 9.91
CA LYS A 47 -6.44 15.93 8.62
C LYS A 47 -6.50 14.41 8.63
N THR A 48 -7.71 13.86 8.54
CA THR A 48 -8.02 12.41 8.52
C THR A 48 -7.15 11.62 7.55
N PHE A 49 -7.05 12.07 6.30
CA PHE A 49 -6.23 11.47 5.24
C PHE A 49 -4.76 11.28 5.63
N MET A 50 -4.14 12.23 6.33
CA MET A 50 -2.73 12.12 6.71
C MET A 50 -2.49 11.12 7.84
N LEU A 51 -3.49 10.85 8.68
CA LEU A 51 -3.38 9.80 9.70
C LEU A 51 -3.29 8.43 9.04
N TYR A 52 -4.11 8.15 8.02
CA TYR A 52 -4.02 6.89 7.28
C TYR A 52 -2.68 6.74 6.56
N LEU A 53 -2.18 7.79 5.89
CA LEU A 53 -0.87 7.72 5.24
C LEU A 53 0.28 7.45 6.22
N ARG A 54 0.24 8.04 7.42
CA ARG A 54 1.24 7.76 8.47
C ARG A 54 1.20 6.30 8.93
N ASN A 55 0.00 5.72 9.04
CA ASN A 55 -0.14 4.32 9.38
C ASN A 55 0.31 3.38 8.26
N MET A 56 0.09 3.74 6.99
CA MET A 56 0.66 3.01 5.85
C MET A 56 2.19 3.00 5.91
N VAL A 57 2.83 4.17 6.10
CA VAL A 57 4.29 4.24 6.27
C VAL A 57 4.78 3.39 7.45
N ALA A 58 4.04 3.37 8.56
CA ALA A 58 4.40 2.53 9.70
C ALA A 58 4.33 1.03 9.36
N ALA A 59 3.27 0.60 8.65
CA ALA A 59 3.14 -0.77 8.17
C ALA A 59 4.19 -1.12 7.11
N ASP A 60 4.51 -0.21 6.18
CA ASP A 60 5.57 -0.38 5.18
C ASP A 60 6.95 -0.55 5.83
N LEU A 61 7.27 0.25 6.85
CA LEU A 61 8.52 0.13 7.61
C LEU A 61 8.58 -1.21 8.34
N LEU A 62 7.51 -1.59 9.05
CA LEU A 62 7.46 -2.88 9.74
C LEU A 62 7.61 -4.05 8.74
N MET A 63 6.92 -3.99 7.59
CA MET A 63 7.04 -4.99 6.54
C MET A 63 8.46 -5.03 5.96
N THR A 64 9.08 -3.87 5.71
CA THR A 64 10.46 -3.77 5.22
C THR A 64 11.45 -4.39 6.21
N LEU A 65 11.27 -4.20 7.52
CA LEU A 65 12.11 -4.79 8.56
C LEU A 65 12.00 -6.32 8.65
N THR A 66 10.97 -6.93 8.07
CA THR A 66 10.86 -8.40 7.97
C THR A 66 11.71 -8.98 6.83
N LEU A 67 12.04 -8.18 5.81
CA LEU A 67 12.72 -8.66 4.61
C LEU A 67 14.13 -9.23 4.85
N PRO A 68 14.98 -8.71 5.76
CA PRO A 68 16.29 -9.31 6.04
C PRO A 68 16.22 -10.78 6.44
N VAL A 69 15.27 -11.16 7.30
CA VAL A 69 15.09 -12.55 7.71
C VAL A 69 14.61 -13.40 6.53
N THR A 70 13.71 -12.87 5.69
CA THR A 70 13.26 -13.55 4.46
C THR A 70 14.40 -13.75 3.47
N ILE A 71 15.26 -12.74 3.27
CA ILE A 71 16.42 -12.80 2.38
C ILE A 71 17.39 -13.90 2.84
N LEU A 72 17.77 -13.88 4.12
CA LEU A 72 18.68 -14.88 4.68
C LEU A 72 18.10 -16.29 4.60
N THR A 73 16.80 -16.45 4.89
CA THR A 73 16.08 -17.73 4.79
C THR A 73 16.03 -18.25 3.36
N GLU A 74 15.70 -17.39 2.38
CA GLU A 74 15.64 -17.78 0.97
C GLU A 74 17.03 -18.07 0.40
N ALA A 75 18.07 -17.34 0.84
CA ALA A 75 19.45 -17.57 0.44
C ALA A 75 20.06 -18.85 1.05
N GLY A 76 19.41 -19.46 2.05
CA GLY A 76 19.96 -20.58 2.81
C GLY A 76 21.16 -20.18 3.67
N VAL A 77 21.26 -18.89 4.03
CA VAL A 77 22.37 -18.35 4.83
C VAL A 77 21.89 -18.14 6.26
N GLY A 78 22.61 -18.75 7.21
CA GLY A 78 22.34 -18.62 8.64
C GLY A 78 22.10 -19.96 9.32
N PRO A 79 21.72 -19.93 10.60
CA PRO A 79 21.50 -21.14 11.38
C PRO A 79 20.22 -21.88 10.95
N TRP A 80 20.20 -23.19 11.18
CA TRP A 80 19.07 -24.07 10.81
C TRP A 80 17.72 -23.65 11.41
N TRP A 81 17.71 -22.90 12.52
CA TRP A 81 16.51 -22.39 13.17
C TRP A 81 15.96 -21.10 12.55
N LEU A 82 16.71 -20.43 11.66
CA LEU A 82 16.27 -19.18 11.04
C LEU A 82 14.92 -19.30 10.27
N PRO A 83 14.66 -20.37 9.49
CA PRO A 83 13.34 -20.62 8.90
C PRO A 83 12.21 -20.74 9.94
N VAL A 84 12.52 -21.21 11.16
CA VAL A 84 11.54 -21.30 12.26
C VAL A 84 11.15 -19.90 12.74
N LEU A 85 12.14 -19.01 12.93
CA LEU A 85 11.89 -17.60 13.24
C LEU A 85 11.08 -16.93 12.11
N ALA A 86 11.41 -17.25 10.86
CA ALA A 86 10.68 -16.75 9.70
C ALA A 86 9.20 -17.17 9.75
N CYS A 87 8.91 -18.44 10.06
CA CYS A 87 7.54 -18.96 10.13
C CYS A 87 6.74 -18.44 11.33
N ARG A 88 7.37 -18.32 12.51
CA ARG A 88 6.69 -17.95 13.77
C ARG A 88 6.47 -16.45 13.90
N CYS A 89 7.40 -15.63 13.41
CA CYS A 89 7.40 -14.19 13.63
C CYS A 89 7.36 -13.40 12.30
N THR A 90 8.38 -13.56 11.47
CA THR A 90 8.60 -12.71 10.28
C THR A 90 7.42 -12.76 9.31
N ALA A 91 6.96 -13.96 8.94
CA ALA A 91 5.84 -14.15 8.03
C ALA A 91 4.54 -13.59 8.61
N VAL A 92 4.33 -13.74 9.92
CA VAL A 92 3.13 -13.23 10.60
C VAL A 92 3.12 -11.70 10.53
N ILE A 93 4.22 -11.04 10.91
CA ILE A 93 4.36 -9.58 10.83
C ILE A 93 4.19 -9.09 9.39
N PHE A 94 4.83 -9.77 8.42
CA PHE A 94 4.72 -9.44 6.99
C PHE A 94 3.26 -9.43 6.54
N TYR A 95 2.52 -10.53 6.78
CA TYR A 95 1.11 -10.59 6.38
C TYR A 95 0.25 -9.58 7.15
N THR A 96 0.44 -9.41 8.46
CA THR A 96 -0.29 -8.41 9.25
C THR A 96 -0.12 -7.01 8.66
N CYS A 97 1.11 -6.61 8.32
CA CYS A 97 1.38 -5.29 7.73
C CYS A 97 0.83 -5.17 6.30
N MET A 98 0.96 -6.21 5.49
CA MET A 98 0.37 -6.25 4.14
C MET A 98 -1.14 -6.02 4.16
N TYR A 99 -1.87 -6.70 5.05
CA TYR A 99 -3.32 -6.52 5.17
C TYR A 99 -3.71 -5.19 5.82
N ALA A 100 -2.90 -4.68 6.75
CA ALA A 100 -3.07 -3.33 7.27
C ALA A 100 -2.96 -2.29 6.13
N ASN A 101 -1.95 -2.39 5.25
CA ASN A 101 -1.81 -1.53 4.07
C ASN A 101 -3.03 -1.61 3.15
N ILE A 102 -3.49 -2.82 2.82
CA ILE A 102 -4.69 -3.01 1.99
C ILE A 102 -5.90 -2.28 2.63
N LEU A 103 -6.13 -2.47 3.93
CA LEU A 103 -7.23 -1.80 4.63
C LEU A 103 -7.06 -0.27 4.64
N PHE A 104 -5.86 0.25 4.90
CA PHE A 104 -5.60 1.69 4.88
C PHE A 104 -5.77 2.29 3.48
N LEU A 105 -5.38 1.59 2.41
CA LEU A 105 -5.65 2.01 1.03
C LEU A 105 -7.15 2.11 0.76
N GLY A 106 -7.94 1.16 1.24
CA GLY A 106 -9.40 1.21 1.18
C GLY A 106 -9.99 2.41 1.92
N LEU A 107 -9.53 2.67 3.16
CA LEU A 107 -9.97 3.81 3.97
C LEU A 107 -9.57 5.15 3.33
N VAL A 108 -8.40 5.23 2.71
CA VAL A 108 -7.94 6.39 1.93
C VAL A 108 -8.83 6.63 0.72
N ALA A 109 -9.16 5.59 -0.04
CA ALA A 109 -10.06 5.69 -1.20
C ALA A 109 -11.45 6.17 -0.77
N LEU A 110 -11.97 5.64 0.34
CA LEU A 110 -13.26 6.04 0.91
C LEU A 110 -13.24 7.50 1.38
N ASP A 111 -12.23 7.94 2.15
CA ASP A 111 -12.08 9.33 2.60
C ASP A 111 -12.11 10.32 1.42
N ARG A 112 -11.46 9.95 0.30
CA ARG A 112 -11.45 10.76 -0.92
C ARG A 112 -12.79 10.76 -1.65
N TYR A 113 -13.40 9.58 -1.79
CA TYR A 113 -14.71 9.47 -2.42
C TYR A 113 -15.73 10.32 -1.71
N LEU A 114 -15.79 10.21 -0.38
CA LEU A 114 -16.69 11.00 0.45
C LEU A 114 -16.43 12.50 0.21
N LYS A 115 -15.18 12.98 0.29
CA LYS A 115 -14.87 14.40 0.11
C LYS A 115 -15.17 14.97 -1.28
N ILE A 116 -15.03 14.18 -2.33
CA ILE A 116 -15.17 14.65 -3.73
C ILE A 116 -16.60 14.49 -4.24
N VAL A 117 -17.20 13.33 -4.04
CA VAL A 117 -18.46 12.94 -4.70
C VAL A 117 -19.67 13.17 -3.79
N ARG A 118 -19.51 13.04 -2.47
CA ARG A 118 -20.56 13.30 -1.50
C ARG A 118 -20.10 14.33 -0.47
N PRO A 119 -20.02 15.62 -0.84
CA PRO A 119 -19.89 16.68 0.15
C PRO A 119 -21.17 16.67 0.99
N PHE A 120 -21.23 15.80 2.01
CA PHE A 120 -22.37 15.65 2.88
C PHE A 120 -22.54 16.96 3.64
N GLY A 121 -23.48 17.79 3.20
CA GLY A 121 -23.99 18.89 4.01
C GLY A 121 -24.83 18.32 5.14
N GLY A 122 -24.30 18.31 6.36
CA GLY A 122 -25.05 17.95 7.57
C GLY A 122 -24.22 17.32 8.68
N LYS A 123 -24.76 17.34 9.90
CA LYS A 123 -24.12 16.85 11.15
C LYS A 123 -23.56 15.42 11.08
N CYS A 124 -24.17 14.55 10.27
CA CYS A 124 -23.74 13.15 10.11
C CYS A 124 -22.48 13.02 9.22
N GLY A 125 -22.33 13.90 8.22
CA GLY A 125 -21.13 13.98 7.40
C GLY A 125 -19.91 14.41 8.21
N ASP A 126 -20.08 15.44 9.06
CA ASP A 126 -19.02 15.95 9.94
C ASP A 126 -18.51 14.89 10.95
N CYS A 127 -19.37 13.98 11.41
CA CYS A 127 -18.97 12.85 12.26
C CYS A 127 -18.07 11.85 11.53
N LEU A 128 -18.38 11.49 10.27
CA LEU A 128 -17.55 10.59 9.46
C LEU A 128 -16.20 11.21 9.07
N TYR A 129 -16.11 12.55 9.04
CA TYR A 129 -14.85 13.28 8.86
C TYR A 129 -14.14 13.64 10.16
N SER A 130 -14.63 13.16 11.31
CA SER A 130 -14.00 13.45 12.59
C SER A 130 -12.64 12.78 12.69
N TYR A 131 -11.67 13.52 13.24
CA TYR A 131 -10.36 12.97 13.57
C TYR A 131 -10.46 11.78 14.53
N SER A 132 -11.42 11.81 15.47
CA SER A 132 -11.66 10.72 16.41
C SER A 132 -12.15 9.45 15.71
N PHE A 133 -13.04 9.58 14.71
CA PHE A 133 -13.49 8.44 13.90
C PHE A 133 -12.32 7.83 13.12
N THR A 134 -11.48 8.67 12.49
CA THR A 134 -10.29 8.21 11.75
C THR A 134 -9.31 7.49 12.66
N LEU A 135 -9.10 8.00 13.88
CA LEU A 135 -8.25 7.36 14.88
C LEU A 135 -8.82 6.01 15.32
N ALA A 136 -10.13 5.93 15.57
CA ALA A 136 -10.82 4.69 15.91
C ALA A 136 -10.70 3.64 14.79
N MET A 137 -10.88 4.04 13.53
CA MET A 137 -10.70 3.15 12.37
C MET A 137 -9.26 2.65 12.26
N ALA A 138 -8.27 3.52 12.43
CA ALA A 138 -6.86 3.12 12.39
C ALA A 138 -6.51 2.15 13.53
N ALA A 139 -6.99 2.43 14.75
CA ALA A 139 -6.81 1.54 15.89
C ALA A 139 -7.50 0.18 15.65
N MET A 140 -8.72 0.19 15.10
CA MET A 140 -9.48 -1.02 14.75
C MET A 140 -8.72 -1.88 13.73
N VAL A 141 -8.13 -1.28 12.69
CA VAL A 141 -7.32 -2.02 11.71
C VAL A 141 -6.17 -2.74 12.39
N TRP A 142 -5.38 -2.04 13.22
CA TRP A 142 -4.26 -2.65 13.93
C TRP A 142 -4.71 -3.75 14.89
N VAL A 143 -5.70 -3.47 15.73
CA VAL A 143 -6.22 -4.44 16.71
C VAL A 143 -6.77 -5.67 16.02
N ALA A 144 -7.59 -5.51 14.98
CA ALA A 144 -8.17 -6.65 14.25
C ALA A 144 -7.09 -7.49 13.56
N MET A 145 -6.11 -6.86 12.91
CA MET A 145 -5.05 -7.58 12.20
C MET A 145 -4.11 -8.30 13.17
N ILE A 146 -3.79 -7.70 14.32
CA ILE A 146 -3.02 -8.35 15.37
C ILE A 146 -3.81 -9.50 15.99
N ALA A 147 -5.09 -9.29 16.33
CA ALA A 147 -5.94 -10.29 16.98
C ALA A 147 -6.12 -11.55 16.13
N ILE A 148 -6.25 -11.42 14.81
CA ILE A 148 -6.36 -12.58 13.91
C ILE A 148 -5.01 -13.25 13.63
N SER A 149 -3.93 -12.48 13.57
CA SER A 149 -2.59 -12.97 13.18
C SER A 149 -1.80 -13.57 14.35
N LEU A 150 -1.99 -13.06 15.57
CA LEU A 150 -1.25 -13.48 16.75
C LEU A 150 -1.48 -14.96 17.10
N PRO A 151 -2.71 -15.51 17.09
CA PRO A 151 -2.91 -16.92 17.33
C PRO A 151 -2.23 -17.79 16.26
N ASN A 152 -2.10 -17.33 15.02
CA ASN A 152 -1.36 -18.06 13.98
C ASN A 152 0.14 -18.16 14.31
N ALA A 153 0.73 -17.18 15.00
CA ALA A 153 2.09 -17.28 15.54
C ALA A 153 2.14 -18.28 16.71
N ILE A 154 1.26 -18.12 17.70
CA ILE A 154 1.22 -18.94 18.92
C ILE A 154 0.99 -20.42 18.60
N LEU A 155 0.10 -20.73 17.66
CA LEU A 155 -0.25 -22.10 17.26
C LEU A 155 0.78 -22.76 16.33
N THR A 156 1.86 -22.03 15.99
CA THR A 156 3.05 -22.58 15.33
C THR A 156 4.02 -23.12 16.39
N ASN A 157 3.54 -24.05 17.21
CA ASN A 157 4.17 -24.50 18.46
C ASN A 157 4.76 -25.92 18.43
N LYS A 158 4.75 -26.64 17.30
CA LYS A 158 5.43 -27.94 17.22
C LYS A 158 6.95 -27.76 17.34
N GLU A 159 7.62 -28.75 17.93
CA GLU A 159 9.07 -28.75 18.05
C GLU A 159 9.74 -28.82 16.67
N PRO A 160 10.64 -27.88 16.34
CA PRO A 160 11.29 -27.84 15.05
C PRO A 160 12.44 -28.86 14.99
N THR A 161 12.60 -29.47 13.82
CA THR A 161 13.76 -30.28 13.43
C THR A 161 14.35 -29.72 12.13
N GLU A 162 15.60 -30.06 11.79
CA GLU A 162 16.22 -29.60 10.53
C GLU A 162 15.38 -29.97 9.29
N GLY A 163 14.74 -31.14 9.31
CA GLY A 163 13.86 -31.59 8.22
C GLY A 163 12.51 -30.88 8.15
N THR A 164 12.04 -30.23 9.24
CA THR A 164 10.72 -29.58 9.30
C THR A 164 10.77 -28.06 9.31
N ALA A 165 11.93 -27.46 9.65
CA ALA A 165 12.12 -26.02 9.82
C ALA A 165 11.70 -25.21 8.58
N HIS A 166 11.94 -25.73 7.38
CA HIS A 166 11.66 -25.04 6.12
C HIS A 166 10.19 -25.02 5.71
N THR A 167 9.34 -25.81 6.37
CA THR A 167 7.90 -25.91 6.04
C THR A 167 7.05 -25.43 7.19
N CYS A 168 6.59 -24.17 7.15
CA CYS A 168 5.80 -23.56 8.24
C CYS A 168 4.52 -24.33 8.62
N LYS A 169 3.96 -25.13 7.71
CA LYS A 169 2.81 -26.00 7.98
C LYS A 169 3.17 -27.14 8.93
N CYS A 170 4.39 -27.68 8.82
CA CYS A 170 4.88 -28.77 9.67
C CYS A 170 5.15 -28.30 11.11
N LEU A 171 5.36 -26.99 11.31
CA LEU A 171 5.55 -26.36 12.61
C LEU A 171 4.22 -26.01 13.33
N LYS A 172 3.06 -26.21 12.68
CA LYS A 172 1.74 -25.88 13.24
C LYS A 172 1.08 -27.08 13.90
N SER A 173 0.47 -26.85 15.06
CA SER A 173 -0.50 -27.77 15.67
C SER A 173 -1.71 -27.98 14.74
N ASP A 174 -2.53 -28.99 15.01
CA ASP A 174 -3.72 -29.26 14.19
C ASP A 174 -4.73 -28.10 14.28
N LEU A 175 -4.88 -27.51 15.48
CA LEU A 175 -5.61 -26.25 15.68
C LEU A 175 -4.96 -25.11 14.89
N GLY A 176 -3.63 -25.04 14.85
CA GLY A 176 -2.89 -24.05 14.07
C GLY A 176 -3.10 -24.16 12.56
N ILE A 177 -3.24 -25.37 12.02
CA ILE A 177 -3.57 -25.59 10.61
C ILE A 177 -4.98 -25.09 10.32
N GLY A 178 -5.95 -25.41 11.18
CA GLY A 178 -7.33 -24.92 11.08
C GLY A 178 -7.41 -23.39 11.16
N TRP A 179 -6.76 -22.79 12.17
CA TRP A 179 -6.70 -21.34 12.34
C TRP A 179 -6.02 -20.64 11.16
N HIS A 180 -4.94 -21.23 10.62
CA HIS A 180 -4.29 -20.71 9.42
C HIS A 180 -5.27 -20.65 8.24
N GLY A 181 -6.13 -21.67 8.08
CA GLY A 181 -7.22 -21.66 7.11
C GLY A 181 -8.17 -20.47 7.32
N VAL A 182 -8.65 -20.27 8.54
CA VAL A 182 -9.51 -19.12 8.90
C VAL A 182 -8.84 -17.80 8.54
N VAL A 183 -7.58 -17.59 8.93
CA VAL A 183 -6.81 -16.38 8.58
C VAL A 183 -6.73 -16.20 7.07
N VAL A 184 -6.46 -17.26 6.30
CA VAL A 184 -6.39 -17.20 4.84
C VAL A 184 -7.73 -16.76 4.24
N TYR A 185 -8.84 -17.38 4.65
CA TYR A 185 -10.17 -17.02 4.15
C TYR A 185 -10.56 -15.60 4.54
N THR A 186 -10.35 -15.18 5.79
CA THR A 186 -10.62 -13.80 6.22
C THR A 186 -9.81 -12.79 5.41
N ASN A 187 -8.54 -13.07 5.16
CA ASN A 187 -7.68 -12.22 4.35
C ASN A 187 -8.14 -12.10 2.90
N ILE A 188 -8.63 -13.19 2.31
CA ILE A 188 -9.24 -13.18 0.97
C ILE A 188 -10.49 -12.29 0.95
N VAL A 189 -11.37 -12.44 1.95
CA VAL A 189 -12.57 -11.59 2.07
C VAL A 189 -12.20 -10.13 2.20
N ILE A 190 -11.27 -9.77 3.10
CA ILE A 190 -10.76 -8.40 3.27
C ILE A 190 -10.26 -7.84 1.93
N PHE A 191 -9.47 -8.61 1.20
CA PHE A 191 -8.92 -8.17 -0.08
C PHE A 191 -10.02 -7.85 -1.10
N PHE A 192 -11.00 -8.74 -1.30
CA PHE A 192 -12.08 -8.51 -2.25
C PHE A 192 -12.99 -7.36 -1.81
N THR A 193 -13.29 -7.23 -0.51
CA THR A 193 -14.02 -6.08 0.02
C THR A 193 -13.31 -4.78 -0.30
N VAL A 194 -12.00 -4.68 -0.01
CA VAL A 194 -11.22 -3.48 -0.32
C VAL A 194 -11.13 -3.23 -1.82
N LEU A 195 -10.91 -4.26 -2.64
CA LEU A 195 -10.87 -4.14 -4.10
C LEU A 195 -12.18 -3.55 -4.64
N ILE A 196 -13.33 -4.06 -4.19
CA ILE A 196 -14.64 -3.55 -4.58
C ILE A 196 -14.82 -2.11 -4.12
N THR A 197 -14.51 -1.79 -2.86
CA THR A 197 -14.56 -0.41 -2.34
C THR A 197 -13.68 0.53 -3.16
N LEU A 198 -12.47 0.10 -3.49
CA LEU A 198 -11.49 0.88 -4.23
C LEU A 198 -11.96 1.15 -5.66
N VAL A 199 -12.41 0.12 -6.38
CA VAL A 199 -12.96 0.27 -7.74
C VAL A 199 -14.20 1.16 -7.74
N THR A 200 -15.16 0.92 -6.85
CA THR A 200 -16.41 1.69 -6.79
C THR A 200 -16.18 3.16 -6.42
N CYS A 201 -15.33 3.43 -5.43
CA CYS A 201 -14.93 4.79 -5.04
C CYS A 201 -14.29 5.52 -6.21
N TYR A 202 -13.33 4.90 -6.90
CA TYR A 202 -12.59 5.56 -7.97
C TYR A 202 -13.37 5.69 -9.27
N VAL A 203 -14.19 4.72 -9.66
CA VAL A 203 -15.13 4.87 -10.79
C VAL A 203 -16.08 6.03 -10.52
N SER A 204 -16.59 6.16 -9.29
CA SER A 204 -17.49 7.24 -8.93
C SER A 204 -16.80 8.61 -8.93
N ILE A 205 -15.57 8.70 -8.40
CA ILE A 205 -14.76 9.92 -8.46
C ILE A 205 -14.49 10.30 -9.92
N PHE A 206 -14.11 9.34 -10.77
CA PHE A 206 -13.83 9.59 -12.18
C PHE A 206 -15.07 10.09 -12.93
N LYS A 207 -16.22 9.43 -12.73
CA LYS A 207 -17.51 9.86 -13.28
C LYS A 207 -17.86 11.28 -12.83
N HIS A 208 -17.70 11.59 -11.54
CA HIS A 208 -17.96 12.92 -11.02
C HIS A 208 -17.08 13.97 -11.70
N ILE A 209 -15.77 13.73 -11.82
CA ILE A 209 -14.84 14.66 -12.49
C ILE A 209 -15.23 14.86 -13.96
N LEU A 210 -15.58 13.79 -14.68
CA LEU A 210 -16.01 13.90 -16.09
C LEU A 210 -17.31 14.69 -16.24
N LEU A 211 -18.31 14.41 -15.41
CA LEU A 211 -19.61 15.09 -15.44
C LEU A 211 -19.48 16.56 -15.05
N SER A 212 -18.71 16.87 -13.99
CA SER A 212 -18.44 18.27 -13.61
C SER A 212 -17.65 18.99 -14.69
N SER A 213 -16.62 18.37 -15.27
CA SER A 213 -15.86 18.97 -16.37
C SER A 213 -16.73 19.24 -17.60
N ALA A 214 -17.70 18.37 -17.91
CA ALA A 214 -18.65 18.56 -19.01
C ALA A 214 -19.67 19.67 -18.71
N GLN A 215 -20.10 19.82 -17.45
CA GLN A 215 -20.99 20.90 -17.01
C GLN A 215 -20.30 22.29 -17.01
N PHE A 216 -18.98 22.35 -16.81
CA PHE A 216 -18.21 23.60 -16.80
C PHE A 216 -17.66 24.04 -18.17
N VAL A 217 -17.93 23.32 -19.26
CA VAL A 217 -17.59 23.78 -20.63
C VAL A 217 -18.33 25.07 -21.02
N ASN A 218 -19.40 25.45 -20.30
CA ASN A 218 -20.11 26.71 -20.51
C ASN A 218 -19.67 27.88 -19.61
N GLY A 219 -18.54 27.80 -18.86
CA GLY A 219 -18.14 28.91 -17.97
C GLY A 219 -16.69 28.92 -17.47
N GLY A 220 -15.81 29.58 -18.25
CA GLY A 220 -14.59 30.25 -17.75
C GLY A 220 -13.35 29.40 -17.35
N PRO A 221 -12.19 30.05 -17.11
CA PRO A 221 -10.86 29.41 -17.05
C PRO A 221 -10.59 28.54 -15.81
N ALA A 222 -11.59 28.27 -14.97
CA ALA A 222 -11.45 27.53 -13.71
C ALA A 222 -11.28 26.00 -13.91
N GLY A 223 -11.65 25.46 -15.08
CA GLY A 223 -11.68 24.02 -15.37
C GLY A 223 -10.31 23.32 -15.48
N GLN A 224 -9.21 24.06 -15.54
CA GLN A 224 -7.87 23.45 -15.69
C GLN A 224 -7.30 22.88 -14.38
N ARG A 225 -7.93 23.15 -13.23
CA ARG A 225 -7.43 22.72 -11.91
C ARG A 225 -7.86 21.30 -11.53
N ASP A 226 -8.97 20.81 -12.08
CA ASP A 226 -9.56 19.51 -11.72
C ASP A 226 -9.02 18.33 -12.55
N SER A 227 -8.58 18.56 -13.79
CA SER A 227 -8.04 17.48 -14.66
C SER A 227 -6.72 16.87 -14.14
N LYS A 228 -5.93 17.62 -13.37
CA LYS A 228 -4.69 17.14 -12.72
C LYS A 228 -4.94 16.22 -11.53
N SER A 229 -6.14 16.22 -10.95
CA SER A 229 -6.47 15.35 -9.80
C SER A 229 -6.75 13.91 -10.26
N GLY A 230 -7.39 13.73 -11.42
CA GLY A 230 -7.77 12.42 -11.96
C GLY A 230 -6.60 11.49 -12.31
N HIS A 231 -5.50 12.02 -12.85
CA HIS A 231 -4.31 11.22 -13.21
C HIS A 231 -3.60 10.58 -12.00
N ASN A 232 -3.55 11.29 -10.86
CA ASN A 232 -2.91 10.73 -9.65
C ASN A 232 -3.71 9.56 -9.06
N ILE A 233 -5.00 9.47 -9.40
CA ILE A 233 -5.92 8.45 -8.87
C ILE A 233 -5.81 7.14 -9.65
N LEU A 234 -5.59 7.21 -10.97
CA LEU A 234 -5.39 6.03 -11.83
C LEU A 234 -4.13 5.24 -11.43
N VAL A 235 -3.05 5.94 -11.08
CA VAL A 235 -1.80 5.29 -10.65
C VAL A 235 -2.01 4.45 -9.38
N LEU A 236 -2.86 4.89 -8.45
CA LEU A 236 -3.16 4.14 -7.22
C LEU A 236 -3.85 2.81 -7.51
N LEU A 237 -4.84 2.86 -8.39
CA LEU A 237 -5.51 1.67 -8.91
C LEU A 237 -4.50 0.73 -9.54
N VAL A 238 -3.69 1.22 -10.48
CA VAL A 238 -2.71 0.40 -11.20
C VAL A 238 -1.73 -0.26 -10.24
N VAL A 239 -1.18 0.47 -9.27
CA VAL A 239 -0.27 -0.10 -8.26
C VAL A 239 -0.97 -1.16 -7.41
N PHE A 240 -2.20 -0.91 -6.95
CA PHE A 240 -2.97 -1.89 -6.18
C PHE A 240 -3.21 -3.18 -6.98
N PHE A 241 -3.60 -3.04 -8.25
CA PHE A 241 -3.85 -4.16 -9.14
C PHE A 241 -2.57 -4.96 -9.39
N ILE A 242 -1.46 -4.31 -9.73
CA ILE A 242 -0.20 -4.99 -10.03
C ILE A 242 0.35 -5.69 -8.78
N CYS A 243 0.36 -5.03 -7.63
CA CYS A 243 0.98 -5.59 -6.43
C CYS A 243 0.11 -6.67 -5.75
N PHE A 244 -1.19 -6.43 -5.58
CA PHE A 244 -2.00 -7.26 -4.70
C PHE A 244 -2.85 -8.30 -5.43
N VAL A 245 -3.42 -7.99 -6.60
CA VAL A 245 -4.34 -8.91 -7.29
C VAL A 245 -3.67 -10.25 -7.65
N PRO A 246 -2.46 -10.29 -8.26
CA PRO A 246 -1.82 -11.54 -8.63
C PRO A 246 -1.63 -12.48 -7.44
N TYR A 247 -1.22 -11.95 -6.29
CA TYR A 247 -1.01 -12.75 -5.08
C TYR A 247 -2.32 -13.37 -4.58
N HIS A 248 -3.38 -12.58 -4.50
CA HIS A 248 -4.65 -13.09 -3.96
C HIS A 248 -5.32 -14.09 -4.89
N LEU A 249 -5.23 -13.87 -6.21
CA LEU A 249 -5.70 -14.85 -7.20
C LEU A 249 -4.93 -16.17 -7.11
N TRP A 250 -3.60 -16.11 -6.92
CA TRP A 250 -2.76 -17.30 -6.81
C TRP A 250 -2.86 -18.01 -5.46
N ARG A 251 -3.11 -17.27 -4.37
CA ARG A 251 -3.24 -17.80 -3.02
C ARG A 251 -4.40 -18.77 -2.88
N VAL A 252 -5.49 -18.56 -3.62
CA VAL A 252 -6.68 -19.43 -3.61
C VAL A 252 -6.34 -20.86 -4.03
N PRO A 253 -5.88 -21.14 -5.28
CA PRO A 253 -5.54 -22.50 -5.71
C PRO A 253 -4.38 -23.09 -4.90
N PHE A 254 -3.40 -22.28 -4.48
CA PHE A 254 -2.34 -22.75 -3.58
C PHE A 254 -2.90 -23.27 -2.25
N THR A 255 -3.86 -22.56 -1.64
CA THR A 255 -4.47 -22.99 -0.38
C THR A 255 -5.28 -24.27 -0.55
N PHE A 256 -6.09 -24.36 -1.62
CA PHE A 256 -6.81 -25.59 -1.98
C PHE A 256 -5.86 -26.78 -2.15
N SER A 257 -4.69 -26.58 -2.76
CA SER A 257 -3.68 -27.64 -2.91
C SER A 257 -3.11 -28.16 -1.60
N GLN A 258 -3.24 -27.40 -0.52
CA GLN A 258 -2.74 -27.76 0.80
C GLN A 258 -3.81 -28.34 1.71
N THR A 259 -5.10 -28.11 1.43
CA THR A 259 -6.22 -28.51 2.31
C THR A 259 -7.08 -29.63 1.72
N HIS A 260 -7.13 -29.79 0.39
CA HIS A 260 -7.90 -30.84 -0.30
C HIS A 260 -6.99 -31.88 -0.97
N ASN A 261 -7.58 -32.88 -1.66
CA ASN A 261 -6.90 -34.04 -2.25
C ASN A 261 -5.52 -33.71 -2.85
N PRO A 262 -4.52 -34.59 -2.65
CA PRO A 262 -3.14 -34.29 -3.01
C PRO A 262 -3.03 -34.08 -4.53
N TYR A 263 -2.73 -32.84 -4.92
CA TYR A 263 -2.28 -32.52 -6.27
C TYR A 263 -0.97 -33.27 -6.55
N SER A 264 -0.67 -33.48 -7.84
CA SER A 264 0.63 -34.03 -8.22
C SER A 264 1.77 -33.15 -7.71
N LYS A 265 2.95 -33.74 -7.44
CA LYS A 265 4.14 -33.01 -6.97
C LYS A 265 4.53 -31.86 -7.89
N GLU A 266 4.30 -32.02 -9.19
CA GLU A 266 4.56 -31.00 -10.21
C GLU A 266 3.62 -29.79 -10.06
N VAL A 267 2.32 -30.03 -9.91
CA VAL A 267 1.34 -28.95 -9.71
C VAL A 267 1.59 -28.23 -8.38
N ALA A 268 1.93 -28.96 -7.31
CA ALA A 268 2.29 -28.36 -6.03
C ALA A 268 3.53 -27.45 -6.14
N ASN A 269 4.52 -27.83 -6.95
CA ASN A 269 5.71 -27.02 -7.24
C ASN A 269 5.35 -25.73 -7.99
N ILE A 270 4.56 -25.82 -9.06
CA ILE A 270 4.13 -24.67 -9.85
C ILE A 270 3.35 -23.69 -8.97
N LEU A 271 2.43 -24.20 -8.13
CA LEU A 271 1.65 -23.39 -7.21
C LEU A 271 2.53 -22.72 -6.13
N LEU A 272 3.55 -23.41 -5.63
CA LEU A 272 4.51 -22.83 -4.69
C LEU A 272 5.31 -21.68 -5.34
N ASP A 273 5.76 -21.88 -6.58
CA ASP A 273 6.56 -20.90 -7.31
C ASP A 273 5.76 -19.66 -7.68
N GLY A 274 4.57 -19.85 -8.22
CA GLY A 274 3.69 -18.72 -8.50
C GLY A 274 3.30 -17.98 -7.21
N LYS A 275 3.17 -18.67 -6.07
CA LYS A 275 2.94 -18.01 -4.78
C LYS A 275 4.15 -17.16 -4.39
N LYS A 276 5.37 -17.69 -4.48
CA LYS A 276 6.59 -16.92 -4.19
C LYS A 276 6.73 -15.70 -5.10
N ALA A 277 6.52 -15.87 -6.41
CA ALA A 277 6.60 -14.80 -7.40
C ALA A 277 5.57 -13.69 -7.16
N THR A 278 4.30 -14.07 -6.94
CA THR A 278 3.24 -13.10 -6.70
C THR A 278 3.32 -12.45 -5.32
N LEU A 279 3.81 -13.16 -4.29
CA LEU A 279 4.10 -12.57 -2.98
C LEU A 279 5.24 -11.55 -3.06
N PHE A 280 6.29 -11.84 -3.84
CA PHE A 280 7.34 -10.88 -4.13
C PHE A 280 6.77 -9.63 -4.79
N LEU A 281 5.92 -9.77 -5.81
CA LEU A 281 5.26 -8.64 -6.47
C LEU A 281 4.41 -7.80 -5.50
N SER A 282 3.75 -8.46 -4.54
CA SER A 282 3.05 -7.77 -3.45
C SER A 282 3.98 -7.02 -2.51
N SER A 283 5.18 -7.54 -2.26
CA SER A 283 6.17 -6.87 -1.40
C SER A 283 6.71 -5.58 -2.01
N CYS A 284 6.76 -5.48 -3.35
CA CYS A 284 7.16 -4.26 -4.05
C CYS A 284 6.28 -3.04 -3.70
N ASN A 285 5.08 -3.26 -3.14
CA ASN A 285 4.22 -2.19 -2.66
C ASN A 285 4.93 -1.23 -1.70
N VAL A 286 5.84 -1.71 -0.84
CA VAL A 286 6.61 -0.83 0.07
C VAL A 286 7.40 0.26 -0.66
N CYS A 287 7.84 -0.01 -1.89
CA CYS A 287 8.57 0.96 -2.69
C CYS A 287 7.64 1.90 -3.47
N LEU A 288 6.42 1.46 -3.77
CA LEU A 288 5.47 2.19 -4.60
C LEU A 288 4.57 3.13 -3.78
N ASP A 289 4.34 2.82 -2.50
CA ASP A 289 3.55 3.67 -1.59
C ASP A 289 4.14 5.08 -1.40
N PRO A 290 5.47 5.27 -1.31
CA PRO A 290 6.09 6.59 -1.35
C PRO A 290 5.84 7.38 -2.64
N ILE A 291 5.76 6.69 -3.79
CA ILE A 291 5.38 7.31 -5.08
C ILE A 291 3.92 7.75 -4.99
N ILE A 292 3.05 6.90 -4.45
CA ILE A 292 1.65 7.21 -4.17
C ILE A 292 1.51 8.47 -3.29
N TYR A 293 2.27 8.60 -2.21
CA TYR A 293 2.25 9.79 -1.35
C TYR A 293 2.68 11.04 -2.10
N SER A 294 3.74 10.92 -2.89
CA SER A 294 4.19 11.97 -3.78
C SER A 294 3.08 12.37 -4.74
N LEU A 295 2.30 11.43 -5.28
CA LEU A 295 1.25 11.78 -6.23
C LEU A 295 0.00 12.40 -5.57
N MET A 296 -0.35 11.91 -4.39
CA MET A 296 -1.60 12.22 -3.70
C MET A 296 -1.57 13.45 -2.81
N CYS A 297 -0.39 13.84 -2.29
CA CYS A 297 -0.26 14.87 -1.27
C CYS A 297 0.63 16.03 -1.75
N LYS A 298 0.00 17.17 -2.09
CA LYS A 298 0.73 18.39 -2.48
C LYS A 298 1.66 18.89 -1.38
N SER A 299 1.24 18.78 -0.11
CA SER A 299 2.07 19.13 1.05
C SER A 299 3.29 18.22 1.17
N PHE A 300 3.15 16.93 0.87
CA PHE A 300 4.26 15.98 0.80
C PHE A 300 5.21 16.36 -0.35
N ARG A 301 4.71 16.58 -1.57
CA ARG A 301 5.54 17.02 -2.72
C ARG A 301 6.35 18.27 -2.39
N GLY A 302 5.71 19.30 -1.85
CA GLY A 302 6.36 20.56 -1.53
C GLY A 302 7.43 20.41 -0.45
N LYS A 303 7.15 19.60 0.58
CA LYS A 303 8.12 19.36 1.65
C LYS A 303 9.27 18.45 1.21
N LEU A 304 8.99 17.40 0.44
CA LEU A 304 9.99 16.53 -0.18
C LEU A 304 10.97 17.35 -1.04
N ALA A 305 10.46 18.25 -1.88
CA ALA A 305 11.30 19.11 -2.70
C ALA A 305 12.13 20.11 -1.88
N GLN A 306 11.60 20.60 -0.75
CA GLN A 306 12.37 21.41 0.19
C GLN A 306 13.49 20.58 0.84
N THR A 307 13.19 19.37 1.31
CA THR A 307 14.15 18.49 1.97
C THR A 307 15.27 18.04 1.04
N LEU A 308 14.95 17.79 -0.24
CA LEU A 308 15.93 17.38 -1.26
C LEU A 308 16.64 18.57 -1.93
N GLY A 309 16.47 19.82 -1.45
CA GLY A 309 17.14 20.99 -2.03
C GLY A 309 16.66 21.40 -3.44
N LEU A 310 15.61 20.77 -3.97
CA LEU A 310 15.06 20.97 -5.33
C LEU A 310 14.25 22.26 -5.51
N LYS A 311 14.33 23.22 -4.59
CA LYS A 311 13.59 24.50 -4.66
C LYS A 311 13.82 25.24 -5.98
N SER A 312 15.04 25.19 -6.54
CA SER A 312 15.38 25.86 -7.80
C SER A 312 14.66 25.29 -9.03
N LEU A 313 14.34 23.99 -9.04
CA LEU A 313 13.69 23.30 -10.16
C LEU A 313 12.16 23.49 -10.14
N ILE A 314 11.53 23.51 -8.96
CA ILE A 314 10.08 23.73 -8.86
C ILE A 314 9.71 25.19 -9.09
N GLN A 315 10.55 26.13 -8.67
CA GLN A 315 10.31 27.55 -8.90
C GLN A 315 10.35 27.91 -10.39
N LYS A 316 11.24 27.28 -11.19
CA LYS A 316 11.30 27.44 -12.65
C LYS A 316 10.04 26.93 -13.36
N THR A 317 9.47 25.80 -12.93
CA THR A 317 8.27 25.21 -13.57
C THR A 317 6.97 25.93 -13.22
N ILE A 318 6.90 26.62 -12.08
CA ILE A 318 5.70 27.36 -11.65
C ILE A 318 5.68 28.81 -12.17
N TYR A 319 6.84 29.43 -12.43
CA TYR A 319 6.92 30.85 -12.84
C TYR A 319 7.06 31.12 -14.35
N SER A 320 7.25 30.11 -15.21
CA SER A 320 7.65 30.33 -16.62
C SER A 320 6.54 30.11 -17.67
N PRO A 321 5.28 30.58 -17.47
CA PRO A 321 4.80 31.68 -18.34
C PRO A 321 3.64 32.53 -17.77
N VAL A 322 3.50 32.67 -16.44
CA VAL A 322 2.42 33.48 -15.83
C VAL A 322 2.88 34.88 -15.44
N SER A 323 4.18 35.11 -15.26
CA SER A 323 4.72 36.43 -14.90
C SER A 323 4.72 37.43 -16.06
N GLU A 324 4.97 36.98 -17.30
CA GLU A 324 4.93 37.84 -18.49
C GLU A 324 3.52 38.39 -18.73
N ARG A 325 2.48 37.55 -18.60
CA ARG A 325 1.10 37.99 -18.85
C ARG A 325 0.61 39.00 -17.80
N LYS A 326 1.07 38.90 -16.54
CA LYS A 326 0.75 39.88 -15.49
C LYS A 326 1.52 41.20 -15.65
N GLN A 327 2.78 41.16 -16.11
CA GLN A 327 3.52 42.38 -16.41
C GLN A 327 2.97 43.10 -17.63
N ILE A 328 2.53 42.39 -18.68
CA ILE A 328 1.88 42.99 -19.86
C ILE A 328 0.54 43.65 -19.48
N VAL A 329 -0.28 42.99 -18.65
CA VAL A 329 -1.57 43.55 -18.20
C VAL A 329 -1.40 44.75 -17.26
N MET A 330 -0.38 44.76 -16.41
CA MET A 330 -0.09 45.94 -15.57
C MET A 330 0.42 47.12 -16.40
N ARG A 331 1.29 46.88 -17.40
CA ARG A 331 1.81 47.93 -18.28
C ARG A 331 0.71 48.53 -19.19
N PHE A 332 -0.28 47.74 -19.59
CA PHE A 332 -1.47 48.26 -20.31
C PHE A 332 -2.39 49.11 -19.41
N LYS A 333 -2.46 48.78 -18.11
CA LYS A 333 -3.31 49.51 -17.16
C LYS A 333 -2.72 50.88 -16.79
N GLU A 334 -1.39 51.00 -16.73
CA GLU A 334 -0.70 52.30 -16.50
C GLU A 334 -0.76 53.23 -17.72
N ASN A 335 -0.68 52.68 -18.94
CA ASN A 335 -0.79 53.47 -20.17
C ASN A 335 -2.23 53.87 -20.52
N GLY A 336 -3.24 53.16 -20.02
CA GLY A 336 -4.66 53.52 -20.22
C GLY A 336 -5.20 54.54 -19.22
N SER A 337 -4.55 54.71 -18.05
CA SER A 337 -4.96 55.69 -17.04
C SER A 337 -4.34 57.07 -17.23
N SER A 338 -3.41 57.23 -18.17
CA SER A 338 -2.75 58.51 -18.49
C SER A 338 -3.39 59.23 -19.69
N SER A 339 -4.38 58.63 -20.35
CA SER A 339 -5.04 59.18 -21.54
C SER A 339 -6.51 59.63 -21.32
N SER A 340 -6.99 59.68 -20.07
CA SER A 340 -8.37 60.08 -19.73
C SER A 340 -8.48 61.34 -18.88
N SER A 341 -7.40 62.12 -18.80
CA SER A 341 -7.38 63.45 -18.20
C SER A 341 -6.68 64.44 -19.13
N SER A 342 -7.39 64.87 -20.17
CA SER A 342 -7.17 66.12 -20.92
C SER A 342 -8.47 66.49 -21.63
#